data_AF-A0A7J7MZH2-F1
#
_entry.id   AF-A0A7J7MZH2-F1
#
_cell.length_a   1.000
_cell.length_b   1.000
_cell.length_c   1.000
_cell.angle_alpha   90.00
_cell.angle_beta   90.00
_cell.angle_gamma   90.00
#
_symmetry.space_group_name_H-M   'P 1'
#
loop_
_entity.id
_entity.type
_entity.pdbx_description
1 polymer ?
#
loop_
_entity_poly.entity_id
_entity_poly.type
_entity_poly.pdbx_seq_one_letter_code
_entity_poly.pdbx_strand_id
1 'polypeptide(L)'
;MIGGAICIIISISVCPVWAREDLKKLIALNLEKLANFLEGFAGEYFGNEGDGKGGMDSKADNSFLEGYRSVLNSKTTEETMANFARWEPCLGSFRFNHPWMQYVKIRALTRKCAHQIAALHGYLSSDVHVPQVFKKQIQEACTRMSLESGKVLRELALEI
;
A
#
# COMPACT_ATOMS: atom_id res chain seq x y z
N MET A 1 -41.52 2.86 15.28
CA MET A 1 -40.11 3.11 14.89
C MET A 1 -39.26 3.59 16.07
N ILE A 2 -39.34 2.91 17.23
CA ILE A 2 -38.63 3.32 18.45
C ILE A 2 -37.44 2.36 18.72
N GLY A 3 -37.64 1.06 18.52
CA GLY A 3 -36.57 0.05 18.68
C GLY A 3 -35.40 0.22 17.71
N GLY A 4 -35.65 0.60 16.45
CA GLY A 4 -34.57 0.88 15.48
C GLY A 4 -33.71 2.09 15.87
N ALA A 5 -34.34 3.16 16.35
CA ALA A 5 -33.63 4.35 16.81
C ALA A 5 -32.79 4.06 18.07
N ILE A 6 -33.33 3.29 19.02
CA ILE A 6 -32.60 2.88 20.23
C ILE A 6 -31.41 1.98 19.88
N CYS A 7 -31.57 1.05 18.94
CA CYS A 7 -30.47 0.20 18.46
C CYS A 7 -29.34 1.05 17.85
N ILE A 8 -29.68 2.01 16.98
CA ILE A 8 -28.70 2.94 16.39
C ILE A 8 -27.98 3.75 17.48
N ILE A 9 -28.71 4.27 18.46
CA ILE A 9 -28.13 5.08 19.55
C ILE A 9 -27.18 4.24 20.42
N ILE A 10 -27.56 3.01 20.79
CA ILE A 10 -26.72 2.10 21.58
C ILE A 10 -25.47 1.70 20.79
N SER A 11 -25.61 1.37 19.50
CA SER A 11 -24.47 1.04 18.63
C SER A 11 -23.47 2.19 18.51
N ILE A 12 -23.94 3.44 18.45
CA ILE A 12 -23.07 4.63 18.39
C ILE A 12 -22.42 4.93 19.75
N SER A 13 -23.11 4.65 20.87
CA SER A 13 -22.71 5.10 22.21
C SER A 13 -21.89 4.08 23.01
N VAL A 14 -22.11 2.78 22.82
CA VAL A 14 -21.48 1.71 23.63
C VAL A 14 -20.24 1.13 22.97
N CYS A 15 -20.19 1.08 21.63
CA CYS A 15 -19.05 0.60 20.87
C CYS A 15 -18.81 1.55 19.69
N PRO A 16 -18.15 2.70 19.90
CA PRO A 16 -17.71 3.51 18.77
C PRO A 16 -16.89 2.61 17.83
N VAL A 17 -17.40 2.37 16.61
CA VAL A 17 -16.64 1.72 15.56
C VAL A 17 -15.60 2.73 15.11
N TRP A 18 -14.40 2.67 15.69
CA TRP A 18 -13.27 3.56 15.37
C TRP A 18 -12.62 3.20 14.04
N ALA A 19 -13.42 3.19 12.97
CA ALA A 19 -13.00 2.83 11.61
C ALA A 19 -11.93 3.77 11.05
N ARG A 20 -11.79 4.99 11.60
CA ARG A 20 -10.73 5.93 11.19
C ARG A 20 -9.33 5.42 11.53
N GLU A 21 -9.13 4.93 12.75
CA GLU A 21 -7.83 4.44 13.20
C GLU A 21 -7.46 3.18 12.44
N ASP A 22 -8.44 2.31 12.19
CA ASP A 22 -8.26 1.13 11.35
C ASP A 22 -7.92 1.50 9.91
N LEU A 23 -8.53 2.56 9.35
CA LEU A 23 -8.18 3.02 8.02
C LEU A 23 -6.77 3.60 7.94
N LYS A 24 -6.34 4.38 8.94
CA LYS A 24 -4.96 4.89 9.01
C LYS A 24 -3.95 3.75 8.99
N LYS A 25 -4.14 2.76 9.87
CA LYS A 25 -3.31 1.54 9.92
C LYS A 25 -3.32 0.80 8.58
N LEU A 26 -4.49 0.67 7.95
CA LEU A 26 -4.58 0.01 6.64
C LEU A 26 -3.82 0.78 5.55
N ILE A 27 -3.89 2.11 5.52
CA ILE A 27 -3.13 2.94 4.58
C ILE A 27 -1.63 2.79 4.83
N ALA A 28 -1.19 2.86 6.09
CA ALA A 28 0.21 2.67 6.47
C ALA A 28 0.74 1.30 6.02
N LEU A 29 0.01 0.22 6.32
CA LEU A 29 0.36 -1.13 5.88
C LEU A 29 0.41 -1.26 4.35
N ASN A 30 -0.49 -0.58 3.64
CA ASN A 30 -0.48 -0.57 2.19
C ASN A 30 0.75 0.17 1.63
N LEU A 31 1.14 1.30 2.22
CA LEU A 31 2.37 2.01 1.84
C LEU A 31 3.62 1.18 2.12
N GLU A 32 3.67 0.48 3.26
CA GLU A 32 4.79 -0.41 3.62
C GLU A 32 4.95 -1.54 2.60
N LYS A 33 3.84 -2.15 2.14
CA LYS A 33 3.89 -3.18 1.08
C LYS A 33 4.44 -2.64 -0.24
N LEU A 34 4.08 -1.41 -0.62
CA LEU A 34 4.63 -0.77 -1.82
C LEU A 34 6.10 -0.38 -1.64
N ALA A 35 6.49 0.05 -0.43
CA ALA A 35 7.88 0.32 -0.08
C ALA A 35 8.73 -0.94 -0.23
N ASN A 36 8.30 -2.06 0.37
CA ASN A 36 8.99 -3.35 0.28
C ASN A 36 9.16 -3.79 -1.18
N PHE A 37 8.14 -3.59 -2.01
CA PHE A 37 8.24 -3.86 -3.46
C PHE A 37 9.33 -3.02 -4.12
N LEU A 38 9.36 -1.71 -3.91
CA LEU A 38 10.33 -0.81 -4.56
C LEU A 38 11.77 -1.02 -4.08
N GLU A 39 11.96 -1.34 -2.80
CA GLU A 39 13.28 -1.66 -2.25
C GLU A 39 13.82 -2.98 -2.82
N GLY A 40 12.98 -4.00 -3.00
CA GLY A 40 13.36 -5.28 -3.62
C GLY A 40 13.42 -5.27 -5.14
N PHE A 41 12.73 -4.32 -5.80
CA PHE A 41 12.56 -4.30 -7.27
C PHE A 41 13.87 -4.39 -8.05
N ALA A 42 14.88 -3.63 -7.65
CA ALA A 42 16.14 -3.57 -8.37
C ALA A 42 16.95 -4.87 -8.28
N GLY A 43 16.91 -5.55 -7.12
CA GLY A 43 17.53 -6.85 -6.93
C GLY A 43 16.93 -7.89 -7.87
N GLU A 44 15.59 -7.94 -7.96
CA GLU A 44 14.89 -8.86 -8.85
C GLU A 44 15.09 -8.55 -10.33
N TYR A 45 15.05 -7.27 -10.73
CA TYR A 45 15.14 -6.90 -12.14
C TYR A 45 16.55 -6.99 -12.74
N PHE A 46 17.58 -6.69 -11.94
CA PHE A 46 18.97 -6.67 -12.40
C PHE A 46 19.83 -7.83 -11.89
N GLY A 47 19.35 -8.62 -10.92
CA GLY A 47 20.16 -9.57 -10.14
C GLY A 47 20.47 -10.93 -10.77
N ASN A 48 20.21 -11.17 -12.06
CA ASN A 48 20.24 -12.53 -12.62
C ASN A 48 21.28 -12.80 -13.73
N GLU A 49 22.44 -12.14 -13.75
CA GLU A 49 23.50 -12.43 -14.75
C GLU A 49 24.71 -13.23 -14.25
N GLY A 50 24.75 -13.68 -12.99
CA GLY A 50 25.87 -14.52 -12.56
C GLY A 50 25.78 -15.02 -11.13
N ASP A 51 25.10 -16.14 -10.92
CA ASP A 51 25.69 -17.25 -10.18
C ASP A 51 24.73 -18.44 -10.18
N GLY A 52 25.18 -19.54 -10.80
CA GLY A 52 24.56 -20.83 -10.63
C GLY A 52 24.83 -21.33 -9.21
N LYS A 53 23.96 -21.02 -8.25
CA LYS A 53 23.86 -21.81 -7.01
C LYS A 53 22.61 -21.49 -6.19
N GLY A 54 21.87 -22.55 -5.88
CA GLY A 54 21.13 -22.65 -4.63
C GLY A 54 19.65 -22.32 -4.72
N GLY A 55 18.83 -23.33 -5.04
CA GLY A 55 17.44 -23.34 -4.60
C GLY A 55 17.40 -23.33 -3.07
N MET A 56 17.16 -22.16 -2.50
CA MET A 56 16.67 -21.95 -1.15
C MET A 56 15.98 -20.57 -1.18
N ASP A 57 14.75 -20.48 -0.66
CA ASP A 57 14.00 -19.25 -0.38
C ASP A 57 13.10 -18.60 -1.46
N SER A 58 12.89 -19.24 -2.61
CA SER A 58 11.99 -18.74 -3.69
C SER A 58 10.50 -18.56 -3.28
N LYS A 59 10.10 -19.02 -2.09
CA LYS A 59 8.73 -18.88 -1.57
C LYS A 59 8.53 -17.65 -0.67
N ALA A 60 9.60 -17.13 -0.06
CA ALA A 60 9.53 -15.94 0.77
C ALA A 60 9.61 -14.65 -0.08
N ASP A 61 10.46 -14.65 -1.13
CA ASP A 61 10.65 -13.48 -2.02
C ASP A 61 9.41 -13.14 -2.85
N ASN A 62 8.63 -14.13 -3.28
CA ASN A 62 7.41 -13.85 -4.05
C ASN A 62 6.33 -13.12 -3.22
N SER A 63 6.42 -13.14 -1.89
CA SER A 63 5.41 -12.52 -1.04
C SER A 63 5.46 -10.98 -1.08
N PHE A 64 6.65 -10.38 -1.16
CA PHE A 64 6.79 -8.93 -1.30
C PHE A 64 6.49 -8.49 -2.74
N LEU A 65 6.86 -9.31 -3.74
CA LEU A 65 6.54 -9.07 -5.15
C LEU A 65 5.03 -9.01 -5.40
N GLU A 66 4.23 -9.81 -4.69
CA GLU A 66 2.77 -9.79 -4.78
C GLU A 66 2.10 -8.85 -3.76
N GLY A 67 2.85 -8.19 -2.89
CA GLY A 67 2.33 -7.31 -1.85
C GLY A 67 1.37 -6.24 -2.39
N TYR A 68 1.65 -5.70 -3.58
CA TYR A 68 0.80 -4.73 -4.27
C TYR A 68 -0.61 -5.28 -4.60
N ARG A 69 -0.77 -6.59 -4.85
CA ARG A 69 -2.09 -7.18 -5.16
C ARG A 69 -3.03 -7.04 -3.98
N SER A 70 -2.52 -7.20 -2.76
CA SER A 70 -3.31 -6.99 -1.56
C SER A 70 -3.77 -5.54 -1.40
N VAL A 71 -2.95 -4.57 -1.86
CA VAL A 71 -3.29 -3.13 -1.91
C VAL A 71 -4.35 -2.85 -2.98
N LEU A 72 -4.34 -3.57 -4.10
CA LEU A 72 -5.39 -3.46 -5.13
C LEU A 72 -6.72 -4.03 -4.63
N ASN A 73 -6.67 -5.14 -3.88
CA ASN A 73 -7.84 -5.82 -3.33
C ASN A 73 -8.45 -5.14 -2.09
N SER A 74 -7.72 -4.24 -1.41
CA SER A 74 -8.23 -3.54 -0.21
C SER A 74 -9.30 -2.49 -0.50
N LYS A 75 -9.62 -2.20 -1.76
CA LYS A 75 -10.54 -1.12 -2.16
C LYS A 75 -11.89 -1.14 -1.43
N THR A 76 -12.55 -2.29 -1.37
CA THR A 76 -13.89 -2.42 -0.78
C THR A 76 -13.87 -2.20 0.74
N THR A 77 -12.85 -2.78 1.40
CA THR A 77 -12.60 -2.59 2.84
C THR A 77 -12.29 -1.13 3.15
N GLU A 78 -11.42 -0.49 2.37
CA GLU A 78 -11.10 0.93 2.50
C GLU A 78 -12.33 1.84 2.29
N GLU A 79 -13.22 1.51 1.35
CA GLU A 79 -14.48 2.26 1.11
C GLU A 79 -15.45 2.11 2.26
N THR A 80 -15.52 0.91 2.82
CA THR A 80 -16.39 0.61 3.96
C THR A 80 -15.91 1.35 5.22
N MET A 81 -14.63 1.25 5.55
CA MET A 81 -14.02 2.00 6.66
C MET A 81 -14.16 3.51 6.43
N ALA A 82 -14.02 3.95 5.17
CA ALA A 82 -14.20 5.35 4.81
C ALA A 82 -15.60 5.88 5.07
N ASN A 83 -16.61 5.08 4.72
CA ASN A 83 -18.00 5.42 4.99
C ASN A 83 -18.26 5.45 6.50
N PHE A 84 -17.75 4.48 7.26
CA PHE A 84 -17.91 4.45 8.71
C PHE A 84 -17.21 5.63 9.41
N ALA A 85 -15.98 5.95 9.02
CA ALA A 85 -15.22 7.09 9.56
C ALA A 85 -15.93 8.44 9.32
N ARG A 86 -16.75 8.56 8.27
CA ARG A 86 -17.58 9.75 8.02
C ARG A 86 -18.72 9.92 9.03
N TRP A 87 -19.20 8.82 9.62
CA TRP A 87 -20.29 8.83 10.61
C TRP A 87 -19.79 8.88 12.04
N GLU A 88 -18.47 8.84 12.27
CA GLU A 88 -17.91 8.95 13.61
C GLU A 88 -18.34 10.27 14.25
N PRO A 89 -18.99 10.23 15.43
CA PRO A 89 -19.37 11.45 16.10
C PRO A 89 -18.12 12.23 16.49
N CYS A 90 -18.17 13.56 16.43
CA CYS A 90 -17.04 14.47 16.68
C CYS A 90 -16.52 14.48 18.15
N LEU A 91 -16.78 13.43 18.93
CA LEU A 91 -16.44 13.34 20.35
C LEU A 91 -14.93 13.12 20.62
N GLY A 92 -14.08 13.03 19.59
CA GLY A 92 -12.63 12.89 19.70
C GLY A 92 -11.85 14.22 19.69
N SER A 93 -10.52 14.12 19.82
CA SER A 93 -9.56 15.25 19.85
C SER A 93 -9.58 16.14 18.60
N PHE A 94 -10.17 15.66 17.50
CA PHE A 94 -10.42 16.43 16.31
C PHE A 94 -11.91 16.77 16.23
N ARG A 95 -12.25 18.06 16.40
CA ARG A 95 -13.58 18.63 16.15
C ARG A 95 -13.97 18.52 14.65
N PHE A 96 -15.03 19.21 14.23
CA PHE A 96 -15.61 19.31 12.87
C PHE A 96 -14.66 19.46 11.66
N ASN A 97 -13.36 19.66 11.87
CA ASN A 97 -12.40 20.04 10.84
C ASN A 97 -11.37 18.95 10.58
N HIS A 98 -11.81 17.69 10.51
CA HIS A 98 -10.85 16.60 10.52
C HIS A 98 -10.53 16.02 9.15
N PRO A 99 -9.29 15.53 8.96
CA PRO A 99 -8.62 15.46 7.65
C PRO A 99 -9.09 14.27 6.81
N TRP A 100 -10.37 13.90 6.93
CA TRP A 100 -11.00 12.79 6.24
C TRP A 100 -10.74 12.82 4.73
N MET A 101 -10.85 14.00 4.11
CA MET A 101 -10.58 14.21 2.69
C MET A 101 -9.10 13.97 2.33
N GLN A 102 -8.17 14.15 3.26
CA GLN A 102 -6.75 13.87 3.03
C GLN A 102 -6.50 12.36 3.00
N TYR A 103 -7.08 11.58 3.92
CA TYR A 103 -6.95 10.11 3.89
C TYR A 103 -7.55 9.51 2.63
N VAL A 104 -8.68 10.02 2.16
CA VAL A 104 -9.28 9.60 0.87
C VAL A 104 -8.34 9.89 -0.30
N LYS A 105 -7.66 11.06 -0.30
CA LYS A 105 -6.67 11.40 -1.32
C LYS A 105 -5.44 10.52 -1.26
N ILE A 106 -4.85 10.32 -0.08
CA ILE A 106 -3.67 9.46 0.13
C ILE A 106 -3.99 8.05 -0.35
N ARG A 107 -5.11 7.48 0.09
CA ARG A 107 -5.61 6.17 -0.35
C ARG A 107 -5.73 6.07 -1.89
N ALA A 108 -6.24 7.11 -2.56
CA ALA A 108 -6.35 7.11 -4.01
C ALA A 108 -4.96 7.11 -4.70
N LEU A 109 -4.01 7.87 -4.16
CA LEU A 109 -2.63 7.91 -4.65
C LEU A 109 -1.89 6.60 -4.39
N THR A 110 -2.04 5.99 -3.21
CA THR A 110 -1.47 4.67 -2.87
C THR A 110 -1.94 3.61 -3.87
N ARG A 111 -3.25 3.58 -4.20
CA ARG A 111 -3.76 2.66 -5.22
C ARG A 111 -3.22 2.97 -6.61
N LYS A 112 -3.09 4.24 -7.00
CA LYS A 112 -2.48 4.62 -8.28
C LYS A 112 -1.04 4.10 -8.37
N CYS A 113 -0.26 4.24 -7.30
CA CYS A 113 1.08 3.69 -7.20
C CYS A 113 1.08 2.15 -7.33
N ALA A 114 0.16 1.46 -6.65
CA ALA A 114 0.00 0.01 -6.77
C ALA A 114 -0.31 -0.45 -8.20
N HIS A 115 -1.12 0.29 -8.97
CA HIS A 115 -1.37 -0.03 -10.38
C HIS A 115 -0.11 0.15 -11.25
N GLN A 116 0.70 1.18 -10.99
CA GLN A 116 1.97 1.37 -11.70
C GLN A 116 2.96 0.25 -11.37
N ILE A 117 3.05 -0.14 -10.10
CA ILE A 117 3.84 -1.29 -9.66
C ILE A 117 3.37 -2.59 -10.32
N ALA A 118 2.05 -2.81 -10.42
CA ALA A 118 1.51 -3.97 -11.13
C ALA A 118 1.93 -4.00 -12.61
N ALA A 119 1.95 -2.84 -13.28
CA ALA A 119 2.44 -2.73 -14.65
C ALA A 119 3.95 -3.01 -14.73
N LEU A 120 4.76 -2.47 -13.81
CA LEU A 120 6.20 -2.77 -13.71
C LEU A 120 6.46 -4.27 -13.50
N HIS A 121 5.73 -4.90 -12.59
CA HIS A 121 5.81 -6.34 -12.36
C HIS A 121 5.43 -7.13 -13.62
N GLY A 122 4.43 -6.68 -14.38
CA GLY A 122 4.07 -7.27 -15.67
C GLY A 122 5.25 -7.27 -16.66
N TYR A 123 6.02 -6.17 -16.71
CA TYR A 123 7.24 -6.10 -17.52
C TYR A 123 8.35 -7.01 -17.01
N LEU A 124 8.44 -7.24 -15.69
CA LEU A 124 9.38 -8.17 -15.07
C LEU A 124 9.11 -9.63 -15.49
N SER A 125 7.83 -10.02 -15.47
CA SER A 125 7.39 -11.38 -15.79
C SER A 125 7.30 -11.65 -17.29
N SER A 126 7.21 -10.61 -18.12
CA SER A 126 7.25 -10.75 -19.56
C SER A 126 8.67 -11.00 -20.03
N ASP A 127 8.85 -11.96 -20.94
CA ASP A 127 10.14 -12.34 -21.54
C ASP A 127 10.61 -11.29 -22.58
N VAL A 128 10.54 -10.01 -22.19
CA VAL A 128 10.92 -8.89 -23.04
C VAL A 128 12.44 -8.83 -23.07
N HIS A 129 12.99 -9.15 -24.24
CA HIS A 129 14.41 -9.08 -24.52
C HIS A 129 14.90 -7.63 -24.58
N VAL A 130 15.08 -7.01 -23.41
CA VAL A 130 15.72 -5.68 -23.30
C VAL A 130 17.23 -5.86 -23.47
N PRO A 131 17.89 -5.11 -24.38
CA PRO A 131 19.34 -5.21 -24.57
C PRO A 131 20.11 -5.02 -23.25
N GLN A 132 21.05 -5.91 -22.96
CA GLN A 132 21.82 -5.87 -21.70
C GLN A 132 22.61 -4.58 -21.52
N VAL A 133 23.09 -3.98 -22.61
CA VAL A 133 23.76 -2.67 -22.60
C VAL A 133 22.83 -1.59 -22.03
N PHE A 134 21.55 -1.61 -22.43
CA PHE A 134 20.56 -0.67 -21.93
C PHE A 134 20.24 -0.93 -20.46
N LYS A 135 20.09 -2.19 -20.04
CA LYS A 135 19.88 -2.56 -18.63
C LYS A 135 21.01 -2.03 -17.74
N LYS A 136 22.27 -2.23 -18.13
CA LYS A 136 23.44 -1.74 -17.38
C LYS A 136 23.50 -0.22 -17.30
N GLN A 137 23.10 0.49 -18.36
CA GLN A 137 23.05 1.96 -18.36
C GLN A 137 22.01 2.51 -17.37
N ILE A 138 20.85 1.87 -17.25
CA ILE A 138 19.78 2.35 -16.36
C ILE A 138 19.87 1.77 -14.94
N GLN A 139 20.67 0.72 -14.72
CA GLN A 139 20.71 -0.03 -13.47
C GLN A 139 20.98 0.83 -12.26
N GLU A 140 22.04 1.64 -12.27
CA GLU A 140 22.40 2.46 -11.12
C GLU A 140 21.29 3.48 -10.80
N ALA A 141 20.81 4.18 -11.83
CA ALA A 141 19.77 5.20 -11.68
C ALA A 141 18.45 4.60 -11.18
N CYS A 142 18.06 3.45 -11.74
CA CYS A 142 16.82 2.75 -11.39
C CYS A 142 16.89 2.17 -9.97
N THR A 143 18.01 1.53 -9.61
CA THR A 143 18.26 1.01 -8.25
C THR A 143 18.17 2.12 -7.21
N ARG A 144 18.86 3.25 -7.46
CA ARG A 144 18.82 4.38 -6.53
C ARG A 144 17.41 4.96 -6.43
N MET A 145 16.74 5.16 -7.57
CA MET A 145 15.39 5.72 -7.59
C MET A 145 14.38 4.82 -6.85
N SER A 146 14.41 3.50 -7.07
CA SER A 146 13.47 2.57 -6.43
C SER A 146 13.73 2.48 -4.93
N LEU A 147 15.01 2.43 -4.51
CA LEU A 147 15.40 2.42 -3.10
C LEU A 147 14.95 3.70 -2.37
N GLU A 148 15.26 4.88 -2.90
CA GLU A 148 14.87 6.14 -2.25
C GLU A 148 13.36 6.32 -2.24
N SER A 149 12.66 5.92 -3.31
CA SER A 149 11.19 5.94 -3.34
C SER A 149 10.60 5.00 -2.29
N GLY A 150 11.18 3.81 -2.12
CA GLY A 150 10.77 2.85 -1.09
C GLY A 150 10.92 3.39 0.32
N LYS A 151 12.08 4.00 0.63
CA LYS A 151 12.32 4.66 1.93
C LYS A 151 11.30 5.76 2.21
N VAL A 152 11.03 6.63 1.24
CA VAL A 152 10.03 7.70 1.39
C VAL A 152 8.64 7.13 1.66
N LEU A 153 8.23 6.06 0.96
CA LEU A 153 6.95 5.41 1.23
C LEU A 153 6.90 4.80 2.64
N ARG A 154 8.01 4.25 3.13
CA ARG A 154 8.11 3.71 4.49
C ARG A 154 8.06 4.81 5.55
N GLU A 155 8.75 5.92 5.35
CA GLU A 155 8.66 7.10 6.21
C GLU A 155 7.23 7.65 6.25
N LEU A 156 6.57 7.77 5.09
CA LEU A 156 5.16 8.17 5.02
C LEU A 156 4.22 7.21 5.77
N ALA A 157 4.52 5.91 5.79
CA ALA A 157 3.74 4.94 6.55
C ALA A 157 3.84 5.14 8.07
N LEU A 158 4.96 5.67 8.57
CA LEU A 158 5.18 5.97 9.99
C LEU A 158 4.50 7.28 10.44
N GLU A 159 4.27 8.21 9.51
CA GLU A 159 3.75 9.56 9.77
C GLU A 159 2.22 9.69 9.62
N ILE A 160 1.51 8.63 9.21
CA ILE A 160 0.05 8.63 8.92
C ILE A 160 -0.81 8.26 10.14
#